data_AF-A0A6J6TKW5-F1
#
_entry.id   AF-A0A6J6TKW5-F1
#
_cell.length_a   1.000
_cell.length_b   1.000
_cell.length_c   1.000
_cell.angle_alpha   90.00
_cell.angle_beta   90.00
_cell.angle_gamma   90.00
#
_symmetry.space_group_name_H-M   'P 1'
#
loop_
_entity.id
_entity.type
_entity.pdbx_description
1 polymer ?
#
loop_
_entity_poly.entity_id
_entity_poly.type
_entity_poly.pdbx_seq_one_letter_code
_entity_poly.pdbx_strand_id
1 'polypeptide(L)'
;MARSTGTTSSTVLRDRAPAAPSGRRVPHPAVVAAPALVLAVAGLFHPHSLTYDSSWRWFTLHVAGLVVFPLVGWALATLVAGRGDPLAWVVRLGAYTYATFYTALDVVSGLAAGWVTHQLGPGVPRPEAVSQLFRIGTPLGRVGEWALIVVVLALVVERLVRHRGDVPTWVVGTVTLLPGAWLVHVGHIFAPEGVAGMGLIGVGTAFWAWRLRRSERAPLGG
;
A
#
# COMPACT_ATOMS: atom_id res chain seq x y z
N MET A 1 -5.02 79.09 -29.72
CA MET A 1 -4.21 78.39 -28.70
C MET A 1 -4.84 77.05 -28.41
N ALA A 2 -4.07 75.98 -28.59
CA ALA A 2 -4.51 74.59 -28.76
C ALA A 2 -5.00 73.92 -27.46
N ARG A 3 -6.03 73.07 -27.57
CA ARG A 3 -6.40 72.09 -26.54
C ARG A 3 -5.95 70.70 -27.01
N SER A 4 -5.00 70.09 -26.31
CA SER A 4 -4.64 68.69 -26.50
C SER A 4 -5.56 67.80 -25.66
N THR A 5 -6.33 66.93 -26.30
CA THR A 5 -7.04 65.83 -25.64
C THR A 5 -6.18 64.57 -25.73
N GLY A 6 -5.58 64.17 -24.60
CA GLY A 6 -4.87 62.91 -24.47
C GLY A 6 -5.84 61.73 -24.40
N THR A 7 -5.61 60.72 -25.23
CA THR A 7 -6.33 59.44 -25.23
C THR A 7 -5.50 58.43 -24.44
N THR A 8 -5.95 58.06 -23.24
CA THR A 8 -5.37 56.95 -22.45
C THR A 8 -6.06 55.64 -22.83
N SER A 9 -5.35 54.80 -23.59
CA SER A 9 -5.73 53.39 -23.79
C SER A 9 -5.47 52.61 -22.51
N SER A 10 -6.54 52.20 -21.82
CA SER A 10 -6.47 51.22 -20.74
C SER A 10 -6.35 49.81 -21.34
N THR A 11 -5.13 49.29 -21.37
CA THR A 11 -4.88 47.87 -21.60
C THR A 11 -5.46 47.10 -20.42
N VAL A 12 -6.62 46.47 -20.65
CA VAL A 12 -7.26 45.54 -19.73
C VAL A 12 -6.32 44.35 -19.51
N LEU A 13 -5.55 44.40 -18.42
CA LEU A 13 -4.90 43.24 -17.81
C LEU A 13 -6.01 42.26 -17.43
N ARG A 14 -6.26 41.28 -18.31
CA ARG A 14 -7.03 40.09 -17.96
C ARG A 14 -6.22 39.33 -16.92
N ASP A 15 -6.55 39.53 -15.65
CA ASP A 15 -6.21 38.63 -14.56
C ASP A 15 -6.64 37.23 -14.95
N ARG A 16 -5.67 36.42 -15.42
CA ARG A 16 -5.87 34.99 -15.52
C ARG A 16 -5.91 34.49 -14.09
N ALA A 17 -7.11 34.20 -13.61
CA ALA A 17 -7.30 33.47 -12.35
C ALA A 17 -6.30 32.31 -12.29
N PRO A 18 -5.62 32.10 -11.15
CA PRO A 18 -4.65 31.02 -11.02
C PRO A 18 -5.33 29.70 -11.37
N ALA A 19 -4.72 28.95 -12.29
CA ALA A 19 -5.20 27.63 -12.68
C ALA A 19 -5.39 26.81 -11.40
N ALA A 20 -6.62 26.33 -11.17
CA ALA A 20 -6.92 25.48 -10.03
C ALA A 20 -5.88 24.34 -9.97
N PRO A 21 -5.33 24.02 -8.78
CA PRO A 21 -4.29 23.00 -8.65
C PRO A 21 -4.75 21.73 -9.37
N SER A 22 -3.89 21.27 -10.29
CA SER A 22 -4.15 20.13 -11.17
C SER A 22 -4.79 18.99 -10.38
N GLY A 23 -6.01 18.62 -10.79
CA GLY A 23 -6.90 17.75 -10.03
C GLY A 23 -6.24 16.47 -9.52
N ARG A 24 -6.66 16.08 -8.31
CA ARG A 24 -6.47 14.79 -7.67
C ARG A 24 -6.45 13.66 -8.72
N ARG A 25 -5.30 13.05 -9.00
CA ARG A 25 -5.22 11.89 -9.90
C ARG A 25 -5.03 10.64 -9.06
N VAL A 26 -6.12 9.92 -8.83
CA VAL A 26 -6.04 8.56 -8.32
C VAL A 26 -5.37 7.68 -9.38
N PRO A 27 -4.32 6.91 -9.04
CA PRO A 27 -3.63 6.08 -10.01
C PRO A 27 -4.57 5.02 -10.64
N HIS A 28 -4.14 4.45 -11.77
CA HIS A 28 -4.93 3.42 -12.44
C HIS A 28 -5.17 2.20 -11.51
N PRO A 29 -6.37 1.59 -11.48
CA PRO A 29 -6.68 0.43 -10.65
C PRO A 29 -5.65 -0.70 -10.74
N ALA A 30 -5.21 -1.03 -11.96
CA ALA A 30 -4.18 -2.05 -12.17
C ALA A 30 -2.83 -1.70 -11.51
N VAL A 31 -2.46 -0.42 -11.47
CA VAL A 31 -1.19 0.03 -10.86
C VAL A 31 -1.22 -0.13 -9.35
N VAL A 32 -2.33 0.21 -8.70
CA VAL A 32 -2.46 0.06 -7.24
C VAL A 32 -2.74 -1.37 -6.80
N ALA A 33 -3.27 -2.21 -7.70
CA ALA A 33 -3.48 -3.63 -7.45
C ALA A 33 -2.17 -4.43 -7.51
N ALA A 34 -1.29 -4.06 -8.45
CA ALA A 34 -0.13 -4.85 -8.82
C ALA A 34 0.78 -5.24 -7.64
N PRO A 35 1.15 -4.36 -6.68
CA PRO A 35 2.03 -4.75 -5.60
C PRO A 35 1.51 -5.93 -4.78
N ALA A 36 0.26 -5.88 -4.34
CA ALA A 36 -0.34 -6.94 -3.55
C ALA A 36 -0.55 -8.22 -4.38
N LEU A 37 -0.97 -8.11 -5.63
CA LEU A 37 -1.13 -9.29 -6.50
C LEU A 37 0.21 -9.98 -6.83
N VAL A 38 1.28 -9.20 -7.03
CA VAL A 38 2.64 -9.74 -7.22
C VAL A 38 3.09 -10.48 -5.96
N LEU A 39 2.84 -9.92 -4.77
CA LEU A 39 3.14 -10.60 -3.50
C LEU A 39 2.29 -11.86 -3.29
N ALA A 40 1.03 -11.84 -3.71
CA ALA A 40 0.18 -13.04 -3.67
C ALA A 40 0.77 -14.17 -4.53
N VAL A 41 1.22 -13.84 -5.75
CA VAL A 41 1.90 -14.80 -6.62
C VAL A 41 3.22 -15.26 -6.00
N ALA A 42 4.03 -14.35 -5.46
CA ALA A 42 5.29 -14.69 -4.79
C ALA A 42 5.07 -15.63 -3.59
N GLY A 43 4.01 -15.41 -2.81
CA GLY A 43 3.63 -16.23 -1.67
C GLY A 43 3.32 -17.70 -2.03
N LEU A 44 2.87 -17.98 -3.25
CA LEU A 44 2.68 -19.36 -3.74
C LEU A 44 4.00 -20.14 -3.83
N PHE A 45 5.12 -19.44 -3.99
CA PHE A 45 6.46 -20.03 -4.10
C PHE A 45 7.28 -19.89 -2.81
N HIS A 46 6.71 -19.24 -1.79
CA HIS A 46 7.40 -18.98 -0.55
C HIS A 46 7.54 -20.25 0.29
N PRO A 47 8.77 -20.68 0.65
CA PRO A 47 8.96 -21.86 1.51
C PRO A 47 8.43 -21.63 2.93
N HIS A 48 7.73 -22.60 3.52
CA HIS A 48 7.25 -22.54 4.91
C HIS A 48 8.33 -22.71 5.98
N SER A 49 9.48 -23.25 5.60
CA SER A 49 10.62 -23.44 6.50
C SER A 49 11.91 -22.97 5.85
N LEU A 50 12.74 -22.32 6.66
CA LEU A 50 14.09 -21.92 6.26
C LEU A 50 15.09 -23.03 6.61
N THR A 51 15.57 -23.73 5.58
CA THR A 51 16.62 -24.75 5.60
C THR A 51 17.70 -24.37 4.58
N TYR A 52 18.81 -25.11 4.50
CA TYR A 52 19.81 -24.90 3.46
C TYR A 52 19.17 -24.97 2.05
N ASP A 53 18.35 -25.99 1.77
CA ASP A 53 17.75 -26.17 0.44
C ASP A 53 16.76 -25.07 0.05
N SER A 54 16.08 -24.47 1.04
CA SER A 54 15.12 -23.39 0.78
C SER A 54 15.72 -21.99 0.89
N SER A 55 16.93 -21.86 1.45
CA SER A 55 17.56 -20.59 1.82
C SER A 55 17.73 -19.61 0.66
N TRP A 56 18.14 -20.09 -0.51
CA TRP A 56 18.37 -19.21 -1.66
C TRP A 56 17.06 -18.66 -2.24
N ARG A 57 16.02 -19.51 -2.31
CA ARG A 57 14.68 -19.08 -2.70
C ARG A 57 14.08 -18.12 -1.68
N TRP A 58 14.24 -18.41 -0.38
CA TRP A 58 13.84 -17.52 0.70
C TRP A 58 14.49 -16.15 0.54
N PHE A 59 15.82 -16.10 0.45
CA PHE A 59 16.58 -14.86 0.25
C PHE A 59 16.10 -14.08 -0.98
N THR A 60 16.03 -14.74 -2.14
CA THR A 60 15.71 -14.07 -3.42
C THR A 60 14.29 -13.49 -3.42
N LEU A 61 13.32 -14.21 -2.85
CA LEU A 61 11.95 -13.72 -2.73
C LEU A 61 11.87 -12.45 -1.87
N HIS A 62 12.63 -12.39 -0.76
CA HIS A 62 12.66 -11.22 0.10
C HIS A 62 13.48 -10.07 -0.49
N VAL A 63 14.47 -10.33 -1.36
CA VAL A 63 15.13 -9.25 -2.13
C VAL A 63 14.12 -8.56 -3.05
N ALA A 64 13.25 -9.32 -3.70
CA ALA A 64 12.12 -8.73 -4.45
C ALA A 64 11.10 -8.07 -3.49
N GLY A 65 10.81 -8.72 -2.37
CA GLY A 65 9.91 -8.24 -1.30
C GLY A 65 10.29 -6.85 -0.78
N LEU A 66 11.60 -6.59 -0.58
CA LEU A 66 12.16 -5.31 -0.16
C LEU A 66 11.64 -4.13 -1.00
N VAL A 67 11.40 -4.36 -2.29
CA VAL A 67 10.87 -3.34 -3.21
C VAL A 67 9.34 -3.37 -3.23
N VAL A 68 8.72 -4.56 -3.23
CA VAL A 68 7.28 -4.69 -3.49
C VAL A 68 6.42 -4.47 -2.25
N PHE A 69 6.83 -4.91 -1.06
CA PHE A 69 6.09 -4.68 0.20
C PHE A 69 5.75 -3.21 0.46
N PRO A 70 6.70 -2.25 0.43
CA PRO A 70 6.37 -0.84 0.68
C PRO A 70 5.40 -0.26 -0.36
N LEU A 71 5.37 -0.82 -1.58
CA LEU A 71 4.43 -0.38 -2.62
C LEU A 71 2.97 -0.72 -2.30
N VAL A 72 2.70 -1.72 -1.44
CA VAL A 72 1.33 -1.98 -0.94
C VAL A 72 0.86 -0.83 -0.05
N GLY A 73 1.73 -0.36 0.86
CA GLY A 73 1.44 0.82 1.70
C GLY A 73 1.22 2.07 0.84
N TRP A 74 2.11 2.30 -0.14
CA TRP A 74 1.95 3.38 -1.11
C TRP A 74 0.61 3.32 -1.84
N ALA A 75 0.23 2.15 -2.37
CA ALA A 75 -1.01 1.96 -3.11
C ALA A 75 -2.23 2.35 -2.26
N LEU A 76 -2.29 1.91 -1.01
CA LEU A 76 -3.36 2.28 -0.07
C LEU A 76 -3.36 3.79 0.26
N ALA A 77 -2.19 4.39 0.46
CA ALA A 77 -2.05 5.82 0.74
C ALA A 77 -2.54 6.69 -0.44
N THR A 78 -2.40 6.23 -1.69
CA THR A 78 -2.87 6.97 -2.86
C THR A 78 -4.40 7.10 -2.93
N LEU A 79 -5.16 6.23 -2.26
CA LEU A 79 -6.63 6.29 -2.24
C LEU A 79 -7.15 7.53 -1.50
N VAL A 80 -6.33 8.11 -0.62
CA VAL A 80 -6.59 9.38 0.06
C VAL A 80 -5.76 10.53 -0.50
N ALA A 81 -5.14 10.40 -1.69
CA ALA A 81 -4.35 11.48 -2.30
C ALA A 81 -5.15 12.79 -2.41
N GLY A 82 -4.49 13.93 -2.21
CA GLY A 82 -5.12 15.26 -2.29
C GLY A 82 -5.98 15.67 -1.08
N ARG A 83 -6.02 14.86 -0.02
CA ARG A 83 -6.80 15.15 1.20
C ARG A 83 -5.96 15.64 2.37
N GLY A 84 -6.47 16.60 3.14
CA GLY A 84 -5.79 17.13 4.34
C GLY A 84 -6.41 16.71 5.68
N ASP A 85 -7.51 15.97 5.68
CA ASP A 85 -8.25 15.65 6.92
C ASP A 85 -7.55 14.60 7.80
N PRO A 86 -7.83 14.56 9.12
CA PRO A 86 -7.15 13.66 10.06
C PRO A 86 -7.18 12.19 9.64
N LEU A 87 -8.28 11.72 9.06
CA LEU A 87 -8.41 10.32 8.61
C LEU A 87 -7.46 10.00 7.45
N ALA A 88 -7.22 10.95 6.54
CA ALA A 88 -6.24 10.79 5.48
C ALA A 88 -4.80 10.74 6.03
N TRP A 89 -4.53 11.46 7.12
CA TRP A 89 -3.25 11.37 7.82
C TRP A 89 -3.04 10.03 8.52
N VAL A 90 -4.08 9.49 9.18
CA VAL A 90 -4.04 8.14 9.77
C VAL A 90 -3.68 7.09 8.71
N VAL A 91 -4.33 7.16 7.54
CA VAL A 91 -4.03 6.24 6.41
C VAL A 91 -2.58 6.37 5.96
N ARG A 92 -2.07 7.59 5.79
CA ARG A 92 -0.68 7.81 5.30
C ARG A 92 0.37 7.37 6.31
N LEU A 93 0.20 7.76 7.57
CA LEU A 93 1.12 7.39 8.64
C LEU A 93 1.08 5.89 8.87
N GLY A 94 -0.11 5.28 8.91
CA GLY A 94 -0.25 3.83 9.01
C GLY A 94 0.40 3.09 7.83
N ALA A 95 0.21 3.59 6.60
CA ALA A 95 0.82 3.00 5.42
C ALA A 95 2.35 3.11 5.43
N TYR A 96 2.88 4.26 5.88
CA TYR A 96 4.31 4.45 6.10
C TYR A 96 4.86 3.52 7.19
N THR A 97 4.15 3.37 8.31
CA THR A 97 4.52 2.44 9.39
C THR A 97 4.52 1.01 8.89
N TYR A 98 3.49 0.57 8.17
CA TYR A 98 3.46 -0.72 7.50
C TYR A 98 4.68 -0.90 6.59
N ALA A 99 4.90 0.03 5.65
CA ALA A 99 6.01 -0.05 4.71
C ALA A 99 7.36 -0.15 5.42
N THR A 100 7.57 0.63 6.47
CA THR A 100 8.83 0.67 7.22
C THR A 100 9.05 -0.62 8.01
N PHE A 101 8.09 -1.01 8.84
CA PHE A 101 8.25 -2.12 9.77
C PHE A 101 8.18 -3.49 9.08
N TYR A 102 7.35 -3.63 8.05
CA TYR A 102 7.29 -4.86 7.27
C TYR A 102 8.57 -5.03 6.43
N THR A 103 9.11 -3.94 5.88
CA THR A 103 10.43 -3.97 5.22
C THR A 103 11.55 -4.33 6.20
N ALA A 104 11.50 -3.82 7.43
CA ALA A 104 12.49 -4.16 8.45
C ALA A 104 12.44 -5.67 8.81
N LEU A 105 11.24 -6.27 8.89
CA LEU A 105 11.10 -7.73 8.97
C LEU A 105 11.76 -8.41 7.76
N ASP A 106 11.50 -7.93 6.55
CA ASP A 106 12.01 -8.54 5.31
C ASP A 106 13.54 -8.54 5.26
N VAL A 107 14.17 -7.46 5.72
CA VAL A 107 15.63 -7.36 5.78
C VAL A 107 16.21 -8.34 6.82
N VAL A 108 15.63 -8.41 8.01
CA VAL A 108 16.18 -9.20 9.12
C VAL A 108 15.85 -10.70 8.97
N SER A 109 14.57 -11.04 8.88
CA SER A 109 14.08 -12.43 8.81
C SER A 109 14.13 -13.01 7.40
N GLY A 110 14.09 -12.16 6.37
CA GLY A 110 14.13 -12.56 4.98
C GLY A 110 15.56 -12.67 4.46
N LEU A 111 16.15 -11.51 4.20
CA LEU A 111 17.48 -11.39 3.59
C LEU A 111 18.57 -11.97 4.49
N ALA A 112 18.74 -11.43 5.70
CA ALA A 112 19.87 -11.81 6.54
C ALA A 112 19.78 -13.27 6.97
N ALA A 113 18.63 -13.72 7.46
CA ALA A 113 18.47 -15.12 7.86
C ALA A 113 18.60 -16.09 6.68
N GLY A 114 18.02 -15.76 5.52
CA GLY A 114 18.13 -16.55 4.30
C GLY A 114 19.58 -16.68 3.83
N TRP A 115 20.29 -15.56 3.73
CA TRP A 115 21.69 -15.52 3.35
C TRP A 115 22.58 -16.33 4.31
N VAL A 116 22.50 -16.05 5.61
CA VAL A 116 23.33 -16.73 6.61
C VAL A 116 23.05 -18.24 6.60
N THR A 117 21.78 -18.65 6.51
CA THR A 117 21.42 -20.08 6.42
C THR A 117 22.06 -20.75 5.20
N HIS A 118 22.10 -20.07 4.06
CA HIS A 118 22.76 -20.61 2.87
C HIS A 118 24.27 -20.80 3.09
N GLN A 119 24.92 -19.80 3.70
CA GLN A 119 26.38 -19.82 3.93
C GLN A 119 26.84 -20.92 4.91
N LEU A 120 25.95 -21.47 5.73
CA LEU A 120 26.28 -22.57 6.64
C LEU A 120 26.58 -23.88 5.89
N GLY A 121 26.04 -24.06 4.69
CA GLY A 121 26.18 -25.30 3.93
C GLY A 121 25.16 -26.39 4.30
N PRO A 122 25.14 -27.48 3.52
CA PRO A 122 24.19 -28.57 3.69
C PRO A 122 24.41 -29.34 5.01
N GLY A 123 23.33 -29.79 5.63
CA GLY A 123 23.38 -30.63 6.84
C GLY A 123 23.72 -29.89 8.14
N VAL A 124 24.07 -28.61 8.08
CA VAL A 124 24.37 -27.82 9.28
C VAL A 124 23.06 -27.36 9.93
N PRO A 125 22.83 -27.64 11.23
CA PRO A 125 21.63 -27.20 11.92
C PRO A 125 21.61 -25.68 12.07
N ARG A 126 20.40 -25.11 12.17
CA ARG A 126 20.21 -23.66 12.35
C ARG A 126 20.89 -23.19 13.64
N PRO A 127 21.87 -22.28 13.58
CA PRO A 127 22.54 -21.76 14.76
C PRO A 127 21.67 -20.73 15.47
N GLU A 128 21.97 -20.50 16.74
CA GLU A 128 21.22 -19.56 17.58
C GLU A 128 21.21 -18.13 17.02
N ALA A 129 22.29 -17.71 16.34
CA ALA A 129 22.37 -16.41 15.67
C ALA A 129 21.26 -16.22 14.63
N VAL A 130 20.92 -17.26 13.83
CA VAL A 130 19.81 -17.18 12.87
C VAL A 130 18.46 -17.12 13.62
N SER A 131 18.31 -17.87 14.71
CA SER A 131 17.11 -17.79 15.56
C SER A 131 16.94 -16.41 16.21
N GLN A 132 18.03 -15.72 16.56
CA GLN A 132 17.99 -14.34 17.06
C GLN A 132 17.47 -13.36 16.02
N LEU A 133 17.80 -13.53 14.73
CA LEU A 133 17.25 -12.70 13.65
C LEU A 133 15.72 -12.76 13.63
N PHE A 134 15.13 -13.96 13.69
CA PHE A 134 13.66 -14.10 13.74
C PHE A 134 13.04 -13.48 14.99
N ARG A 135 13.68 -13.60 16.16
CA ARG A 135 13.19 -12.96 17.40
C ARG A 135 13.18 -11.43 17.33
N ILE A 136 14.01 -10.83 16.49
CA ILE A 136 14.01 -9.38 16.24
C ILE A 136 13.03 -9.03 15.12
N GLY A 137 13.09 -9.75 13.99
CA GLY A 137 12.31 -9.45 12.80
C GLY A 137 10.80 -9.67 12.98
N THR A 138 10.39 -10.77 13.64
CA THR A 138 8.96 -11.10 13.81
C THR A 138 8.18 -10.01 14.56
N PRO A 139 8.65 -9.47 15.70
CA PRO A 139 8.00 -8.32 16.34
C PRO A 139 7.90 -7.07 15.46
N LEU A 140 8.92 -6.79 14.64
CA LEU A 140 8.87 -5.66 13.70
C LEU A 140 7.74 -5.86 12.67
N GLY A 141 7.68 -7.04 12.05
CA GLY A 141 6.61 -7.38 11.10
C GLY A 141 5.22 -7.25 11.72
N ARG A 142 5.07 -7.69 12.96
CA ARG A 142 3.81 -7.56 13.71
C ARG A 142 3.36 -6.11 13.86
N VAL A 143 4.27 -5.17 14.10
CA VAL A 143 3.94 -3.73 14.10
C VAL A 143 3.44 -3.29 12.72
N GLY A 144 4.11 -3.75 11.65
CA GLY A 144 3.69 -3.46 10.28
C GLY A 144 2.30 -4.01 9.95
N GLU A 145 2.01 -5.26 10.32
CA GLU A 145 0.70 -5.90 10.10
C GLU A 145 -0.43 -5.18 10.83
N TRP A 146 -0.22 -4.82 12.09
CA TRP A 146 -1.21 -4.03 12.82
C TRP A 146 -1.43 -2.66 12.17
N ALA A 147 -0.36 -2.02 11.68
CA ALA A 147 -0.48 -0.78 10.93
C ALA A 147 -1.31 -0.97 9.64
N LEU A 148 -1.15 -2.08 8.92
CA LEU A 148 -1.97 -2.42 7.76
C LEU A 148 -3.45 -2.57 8.12
N ILE A 149 -3.77 -3.25 9.22
CA ILE A 149 -5.14 -3.37 9.72
C ILE A 149 -5.73 -1.99 10.03
N VAL A 150 -4.97 -1.13 10.72
CA VAL A 150 -5.39 0.25 11.03
C VAL A 150 -5.66 1.06 9.76
N VAL A 151 -4.80 0.96 8.75
CA VAL A 151 -4.99 1.63 7.45
C VAL A 151 -6.29 1.20 6.80
N VAL A 152 -6.54 -0.10 6.73
CA VAL A 152 -7.76 -0.64 6.13
C VAL A 152 -9.00 -0.21 6.91
N LEU A 153 -8.97 -0.28 8.23
CA LEU A 153 -10.07 0.19 9.09
C LEU A 153 -10.36 1.68 8.85
N ALA A 154 -9.32 2.51 8.80
CA ALA A 154 -9.47 3.94 8.52
C ALA A 154 -10.12 4.21 7.16
N LEU A 155 -9.75 3.45 6.13
CA LEU A 155 -10.36 3.55 4.80
C LEU A 155 -11.83 3.06 4.78
N VAL A 156 -12.16 2.00 5.52
CA VAL A 156 -13.55 1.54 5.66
C VAL A 156 -14.40 2.60 6.38
N VAL A 157 -13.92 3.13 7.50
CA VAL A 157 -14.59 4.21 8.24
C VAL A 157 -14.78 5.45 7.37
N GLU A 158 -13.77 5.80 6.56
CA GLU A 158 -13.86 6.90 5.61
C GLU A 158 -15.06 6.77 4.68
N ARG A 159 -15.25 5.57 4.13
CA ARG A 159 -16.36 5.27 3.22
C ARG A 159 -17.70 5.30 3.92
N LEU A 160 -17.80 4.70 5.10
CA LEU A 160 -19.03 4.69 5.89
C LEU A 160 -19.47 6.11 6.29
N VAL A 161 -18.54 7.01 6.60
CA VAL A 161 -18.86 8.38 7.01
C VAL A 161 -19.25 9.24 5.80
N ARG A 162 -18.53 9.13 4.68
CA ARG A 162 -18.65 10.07 3.55
C ARG A 162 -19.55 9.60 2.41
N HIS A 163 -19.87 8.31 2.33
CA HIS A 163 -20.62 7.72 1.20
C HIS A 163 -21.78 6.84 1.67
N ARG A 164 -22.59 7.37 2.59
CA ARG A 164 -23.71 6.66 3.25
C ARG A 164 -24.79 6.08 2.32
N GLY A 165 -24.82 6.45 1.04
CA GLY A 165 -25.79 5.96 0.06
C GLY A 165 -25.26 4.92 -0.94
N ASP A 166 -23.97 4.59 -0.92
CA ASP A 166 -23.33 3.73 -1.92
C ASP A 166 -22.99 2.34 -1.33
N VAL A 167 -24.05 1.60 -1.02
CA VAL A 167 -23.98 0.31 -0.33
C VAL A 167 -23.03 -0.70 -0.99
N PRO A 168 -23.09 -0.92 -2.32
CA PRO A 168 -22.22 -1.89 -2.98
C PRO A 168 -20.74 -1.55 -2.83
N THR A 169 -20.39 -0.26 -2.72
CA THR A 169 -18.99 0.19 -2.72
C THR A 169 -18.29 0.00 -1.38
N TRP A 170 -18.98 0.27 -0.26
CA TRP A 170 -18.39 -0.03 1.04
C TRP A 170 -18.42 -1.53 1.33
N VAL A 171 -19.45 -2.27 0.88
CA VAL A 171 -19.51 -3.73 1.08
C VAL A 171 -18.31 -4.40 0.42
N VAL A 172 -18.08 -4.21 -0.90
CA VAL A 172 -16.97 -4.86 -1.62
C VAL A 172 -15.61 -4.51 -1.01
N GLY A 173 -15.39 -3.25 -0.62
CA GLY A 173 -14.15 -2.85 0.05
C GLY A 173 -13.97 -3.46 1.44
N THR A 174 -15.06 -3.54 2.20
CA THR A 174 -15.07 -4.07 3.58
C THR A 174 -14.90 -5.59 3.60
N VAL A 175 -15.55 -6.31 2.69
CA VAL A 175 -15.43 -7.77 2.59
C VAL A 175 -14.13 -8.24 1.93
N THR A 176 -13.38 -7.35 1.28
CA THR A 176 -12.07 -7.71 0.71
C THR A 176 -10.92 -7.26 1.61
N LEU A 177 -10.79 -5.97 1.88
CA LEU A 177 -9.58 -5.43 2.51
C LEU A 177 -9.42 -5.84 3.97
N LEU A 178 -10.51 -5.89 4.76
CA LEU A 178 -10.40 -6.26 6.18
C LEU A 178 -10.04 -7.73 6.35
N PRO A 179 -10.75 -8.70 5.72
CA PRO A 179 -10.30 -10.08 5.72
C PRO A 179 -8.90 -10.22 5.12
N GLY A 180 -8.59 -9.45 4.08
CA GLY A 180 -7.26 -9.44 3.46
C GLY A 180 -6.13 -9.09 4.44
N ALA A 181 -6.27 -7.97 5.14
CA ALA A 181 -5.30 -7.52 6.14
C ALA A 181 -5.21 -8.50 7.33
N TRP A 182 -6.34 -9.07 7.75
CA TRP A 182 -6.35 -10.07 8.81
C TRP A 182 -5.62 -11.36 8.41
N LEU A 183 -5.85 -11.86 7.20
CA LEU A 183 -5.16 -13.03 6.69
C LEU A 183 -3.65 -12.80 6.53
N VAL A 184 -3.23 -11.59 6.12
CA VAL A 184 -1.80 -11.21 6.13
C VAL A 184 -1.24 -11.17 7.56
N HIS A 185 -2.02 -10.75 8.55
CA HIS A 185 -1.58 -10.79 9.95
C HIS A 185 -1.43 -12.23 10.48
N VAL A 186 -2.31 -13.15 10.07
CA VAL A 186 -2.27 -14.56 10.50
C VAL A 186 -1.17 -15.35 9.78
N GLY A 187 -1.08 -15.19 8.45
CA GLY A 187 -0.24 -16.02 7.60
C GLY A 187 0.96 -15.31 6.98
N HIS A 188 1.24 -14.04 7.32
CA HIS A 188 2.19 -13.19 6.61
C HIS A 188 1.94 -13.23 5.09
N ILE A 189 2.91 -13.70 4.29
CA ILE A 189 2.74 -14.02 2.86
C ILE A 189 2.76 -15.53 2.58
N PHE A 190 2.83 -16.37 3.62
CA PHE A 190 2.82 -17.82 3.45
C PHE A 190 1.46 -18.28 2.92
N ALA A 191 1.48 -19.21 1.97
CA ALA A 191 0.27 -19.84 1.50
C ALA A 191 -0.32 -20.79 2.57
N PRO A 192 -1.65 -20.94 2.66
CA PRO A 192 -2.67 -20.28 1.82
C PRO A 192 -3.10 -18.88 2.31
N GLU A 193 -3.00 -18.59 3.61
CA GLU A 193 -3.64 -17.42 4.22
C GLU A 193 -3.05 -16.12 3.69
N GLY A 194 -1.73 -15.96 3.71
CA GLY A 194 -1.05 -14.75 3.25
C GLY A 194 -1.27 -14.46 1.77
N VAL A 195 -1.30 -15.51 0.94
CA VAL A 195 -1.61 -15.41 -0.50
C VAL A 195 -3.02 -14.91 -0.71
N ALA A 196 -4.01 -15.52 -0.04
CA ALA A 196 -5.39 -15.07 -0.11
C ALA A 196 -5.53 -13.63 0.41
N GLY A 197 -4.82 -13.30 1.50
CA GLY A 197 -4.79 -11.98 2.10
C GLY A 197 -4.31 -10.90 1.12
N MET A 198 -3.16 -11.11 0.50
CA MET A 198 -2.61 -10.21 -0.52
C MET A 198 -3.49 -10.13 -1.77
N GLY A 199 -4.09 -11.25 -2.20
CA GLY A 199 -5.05 -11.26 -3.30
C GLY A 199 -6.26 -10.37 -3.02
N LEU A 200 -6.86 -10.50 -1.83
CA LEU A 200 -7.98 -9.67 -1.40
C LEU A 200 -7.60 -8.19 -1.29
N ILE A 201 -6.40 -7.88 -0.78
CA ILE A 201 -5.89 -6.50 -0.71
C ILE A 201 -5.76 -5.91 -2.13
N GLY A 202 -5.18 -6.66 -3.07
CA GLY A 202 -5.03 -6.22 -4.46
C GLY A 202 -6.36 -5.92 -5.12
N VAL A 203 -7.32 -6.85 -5.02
CA VAL A 203 -8.66 -6.70 -5.59
C VAL A 203 -9.43 -5.54 -4.96
N GLY A 204 -9.42 -5.43 -3.63
CA GLY A 204 -10.11 -4.36 -2.91
C GLY A 204 -9.53 -2.97 -3.22
N THR A 205 -8.21 -2.86 -3.30
CA THR A 205 -7.51 -1.62 -3.66
C THR A 205 -7.83 -1.20 -5.09
N ALA A 206 -7.81 -2.15 -6.04
CA ALA A 206 -8.18 -1.90 -7.44
C ALA A 206 -9.61 -1.38 -7.56
N PHE A 207 -10.55 -2.06 -6.89
CA PHE A 207 -11.96 -1.70 -6.91
C PHE A 207 -12.19 -0.28 -6.39
N TRP A 208 -11.54 0.09 -5.28
CA TRP A 208 -11.65 1.45 -4.73
C TRP A 208 -11.03 2.52 -5.62
N ALA A 209 -9.87 2.28 -6.21
CA ALA A 209 -9.29 3.21 -7.17
C ALA A 209 -10.19 3.39 -8.41
N TRP A 210 -10.82 2.31 -8.87
CA TRP A 210 -11.75 2.37 -10.01
C TRP A 210 -13.00 3.21 -9.69
N ARG A 211 -13.60 3.03 -8.51
CA ARG A 211 -14.76 3.83 -8.06
C ARG A 211 -14.40 5.31 -7.95
N LEU A 212 -13.29 5.64 -7.29
CA LEU A 212 -12.82 7.02 -7.16
C LEU A 212 -12.66 7.71 -8.51
N ARG A 213 -12.03 7.04 -9.48
CA ARG A 213 -11.85 7.58 -10.84
C ARG A 213 -13.16 7.70 -11.61
N ARG A 214 -14.17 6.86 -11.34
CA ARG A 214 -15.50 7.02 -11.92
C ARG A 214 -16.22 8.24 -11.35
N SER A 215 -16.13 8.47 -10.04
CA SER A 215 -16.71 9.66 -9.40
C SER A 215 -16.09 10.96 -9.90
N GLU A 216 -14.79 10.98 -10.21
CA GLU A 216 -14.11 12.13 -10.83
C GLU A 216 -14.57 12.44 -12.26
N ARG A 217 -15.15 11.45 -12.97
CA ARG A 217 -15.59 11.57 -14.37
C ARG A 217 -17.08 11.85 -14.53
N ALA A 218 -17.87 11.74 -13.46
CA ALA A 218 -19.28 12.04 -13.52
C ALA A 218 -19.44 13.55 -13.86
N PRO A 219 -20.20 13.90 -14.91
CA PRO A 219 -20.46 15.31 -15.21
C PRO A 219 -21.12 15.99 -14.01
N LEU A 220 -20.73 17.24 -13.73
CA LEU A 220 -21.44 18.11 -12.79
C LEU A 220 -22.82 18.43 -13.38
N GLY A 221 -23.77 17.50 -13.25
CA GLY A 221 -25.07 17.61 -13.89
C GLY A 221 -26.07 16.65 -13.25
N GLY A 222 -26.88 17.21 -12.35
CA GLY A 222 -27.99 16.60 -11.62
C GLY A 222 -28.50 17.60 -10.61
#